data_AF-A0A8C4QU35-F1
#
_entry.id   AF-A0A8C4QU35-F1
#
_cell.length_a   1.000
_cell.length_b   1.000
_cell.length_c   1.000
_cell.angle_alpha   90.00
_cell.angle_beta   90.00
_cell.angle_gamma   90.00
#
_symmetry.space_group_name_H-M   'P 1'
#
loop_
_entity.id
_entity.type
_entity.pdbx_description
1 polymer ?
#
loop_
_entity_poly.entity_id
_entity_poly.type
_entity_poly.pdbx_seq_one_letter_code
_entity_poly.pdbx_strand_id
1 'polypeptide(L)'
;MAPLAKQSTAKRARGNQANVDVNEQQEAEMPLAPGTAEEPSPEGGCLLSLKIKIFMEDTRSVEEILASIPPPPLPAMMNERGAPRLMITHIVNENFKSYAGRQILGPFHNRFSCIIGPHGSGKSNIIDSMLFVFGYRAQKIRSKKLSVLIHSSETHQNLASCTVEVHFQKIVDKDEDDYDVLPGSQFHVARSAYRDGSSSYNISGCRKSFKEVGALLRSHGIDLDHNRFLILQVSVPFIADAECFSNI
;
A
#
# COMPACT_ATOMS: atom_id res chain seq x y z
N MET A 1 8.28 60.04 19.74
CA MET A 1 8.33 60.43 21.16
C MET A 1 7.48 59.44 21.97
N ALA A 2 7.79 59.22 23.25
CA ALA A 2 6.99 58.39 24.19
C ALA A 2 6.01 59.29 25.00
N PRO A 3 5.17 58.80 25.94
CA PRO A 3 5.43 57.86 27.06
C PRO A 3 4.62 56.55 26.98
N LEU A 4 4.80 55.47 27.77
CA LEU A 4 5.56 55.13 29.00
C LEU A 4 4.85 55.25 30.39
N ALA A 5 4.27 54.14 30.84
CA ALA A 5 3.99 53.76 32.24
C ALA A 5 4.03 52.20 32.31
N LYS A 6 4.52 51.44 33.31
CA LYS A 6 4.56 51.53 34.79
C LYS A 6 3.16 51.44 35.43
N GLN A 7 2.84 50.54 36.38
CA GLN A 7 3.56 49.41 37.02
C GLN A 7 2.48 48.37 37.48
N SER A 8 2.61 47.38 38.37
CA SER A 8 3.52 47.09 39.49
C SER A 8 3.62 45.56 39.80
N THR A 9 3.51 45.12 41.06
CA THR A 9 3.81 43.75 41.58
C THR A 9 2.77 43.21 42.58
N ALA A 10 2.68 41.88 42.74
CA ALA A 10 2.24 41.24 44.00
C ALA A 10 2.87 39.85 44.23
N LYS A 11 3.18 39.50 45.49
CA LYS A 11 3.64 38.17 45.94
C LYS A 11 2.87 37.72 47.19
N ARG A 12 2.31 36.51 47.19
CA ARG A 12 2.01 35.70 48.40
C ARG A 12 1.53 34.28 47.99
N ALA A 13 1.56 33.28 48.88
CA ALA A 13 2.70 32.52 49.37
C ALA A 13 2.24 31.46 50.41
N ARG A 14 2.66 30.20 50.21
CA ARG A 14 2.72 29.06 51.17
C ARG A 14 1.42 28.42 51.71
N GLY A 15 1.40 27.08 51.61
CA GLY A 15 0.85 26.15 52.62
C GLY A 15 -0.48 25.46 52.24
N ASN A 16 -0.69 24.17 52.55
CA ASN A 16 0.27 23.12 52.90
C ASN A 16 -0.34 21.70 52.67
N GLN A 17 0.53 20.69 52.55
CA GLN A 17 0.33 19.21 52.64
C GLN A 17 -1.10 18.62 52.81
N ALA A 18 -1.43 17.65 51.95
CA ALA A 18 -2.03 16.36 52.35
C ALA A 18 -1.77 15.28 51.28
N ASN A 19 -1.27 14.11 51.69
CA ASN A 19 -1.15 12.92 50.84
C ASN A 19 -2.53 12.28 50.59
N VAL A 20 -2.69 11.64 49.44
CA VAL A 20 -3.35 10.33 49.33
C VAL A 20 -2.47 9.48 48.39
N ASP A 21 -2.09 8.30 48.86
CA ASP A 21 -1.20 7.35 48.18
C ASP A 21 -1.99 6.31 47.34
N VAL A 22 -1.32 5.21 46.97
CA VAL A 22 -1.85 3.99 46.31
C VAL A 22 -1.99 4.13 44.79
N ASN A 23 -0.97 3.86 43.98
CA ASN A 23 -0.13 2.65 43.81
C ASN A 23 -0.72 1.63 42.83
N GLU A 24 0.19 1.16 41.98
CA GLU A 24 0.08 0.06 41.04
C GLU A 24 -0.50 -1.22 41.68
N GLN A 25 -1.22 -1.99 40.87
CA GLN A 25 -1.59 -3.39 41.11
C GLN A 25 -1.35 -4.07 39.75
N GLN A 26 -0.28 -4.83 39.52
CA GLN A 26 0.39 -5.87 40.29
C GLN A 26 -0.40 -7.20 40.36
N GLU A 27 0.23 -8.19 39.73
CA GLU A 27 0.30 -9.63 40.01
C GLU A 27 -0.68 -10.19 41.06
N ALA A 28 -1.47 -11.18 40.65
CA ALA A 28 -2.15 -12.10 41.56
C ALA A 28 -1.48 -13.48 41.45
N GLU A 29 -0.91 -13.97 42.56
CA GLU A 29 -0.23 -15.27 42.63
C GLU A 29 -0.86 -16.16 43.71
N MET A 30 -0.98 -17.46 43.38
CA MET A 30 -1.10 -18.58 44.34
C MET A 30 -2.42 -18.66 45.17
N PRO A 31 -2.77 -19.84 45.76
CA PRO A 31 -1.96 -20.62 46.70
C PRO A 31 -1.50 -22.01 46.22
N LEU A 32 -0.41 -22.49 46.82
CA LEU A 32 0.04 -23.88 46.79
C LEU A 32 -0.67 -24.71 47.88
N ALA A 33 -0.83 -26.01 47.63
CA ALA A 33 -1.09 -27.03 48.64
C ALA A 33 -0.15 -28.24 48.40
N PRO A 34 0.27 -28.99 49.45
CA PRO A 34 1.45 -29.86 49.36
C PRO A 34 1.15 -31.36 49.22
N GLY A 35 2.11 -32.09 48.64
CA GLY A 35 2.20 -33.56 48.64
C GLY A 35 1.60 -34.23 47.39
N THR A 36 2.13 -35.34 46.87
CA THR A 36 3.34 -36.14 47.23
C THR A 36 3.94 -36.74 45.95
N ALA A 37 5.22 -37.15 45.99
CA ALA A 37 5.97 -37.56 44.80
C ALA A 37 5.68 -39.00 44.34
N GLU A 38 5.83 -39.24 43.03
CA GLU A 38 6.49 -40.44 42.48
C GLU A 38 7.16 -40.11 41.13
N GLU A 39 8.30 -40.75 40.87
CA GLU A 39 9.17 -40.72 39.66
C GLU A 39 9.11 -42.13 39.02
N PRO A 40 9.51 -42.39 37.73
CA PRO A 40 10.70 -41.79 37.14
C PRO A 40 10.80 -41.58 35.60
N SER A 41 11.95 -40.99 35.22
CA SER A 41 12.83 -41.35 34.07
C SER A 41 12.87 -40.43 32.82
N PRO A 42 14.04 -40.30 32.13
CA PRO A 42 14.34 -39.10 31.34
C PRO A 42 14.99 -39.35 29.95
N GLU A 43 14.21 -39.41 28.86
CA GLU A 43 14.75 -39.47 27.48
C GLU A 43 14.13 -38.42 26.54
N GLY A 44 14.61 -37.17 26.65
CA GLY A 44 14.21 -36.02 25.83
C GLY A 44 15.05 -35.80 24.56
N GLY A 45 15.16 -36.82 23.70
CA GLY A 45 16.07 -36.82 22.54
C GLY A 45 15.64 -35.97 21.34
N CYS A 46 16.14 -34.73 21.25
CA CYS A 46 16.34 -33.91 20.03
C CYS A 46 15.46 -34.22 18.79
N LEU A 47 14.30 -33.56 18.67
CA LEU A 47 13.42 -33.62 17.48
C LEU A 47 13.97 -32.85 16.25
N LEU A 48 15.27 -32.53 16.21
CA LEU A 48 15.90 -31.78 15.10
C LEU A 48 16.49 -32.67 14.00
N SER A 49 16.54 -34.00 14.20
CA SER A 49 17.10 -34.94 13.23
C SER A 49 16.17 -35.26 12.05
N LEU A 50 14.85 -35.02 12.18
CA LEU A 50 13.83 -35.59 11.30
C LEU A 50 13.51 -34.80 10.01
N LYS A 51 14.36 -33.83 9.60
CA LYS A 51 14.15 -33.03 8.38
C LYS A 51 15.29 -33.04 7.36
N ILE A 52 16.47 -33.55 7.69
CA ILE A 52 17.60 -33.72 6.73
C ILE A 52 17.71 -35.20 6.32
N LYS A 53 16.56 -35.77 5.95
CA LYS A 53 16.44 -37.15 5.42
C LYS A 53 15.41 -37.28 4.30
N ILE A 54 15.21 -36.19 3.56
CA ILE A 54 14.52 -36.16 2.26
C ILE A 54 15.55 -35.74 1.19
N PHE A 55 16.62 -36.52 1.10
CA PHE A 55 17.56 -36.55 0.00
C PHE A 55 18.04 -37.98 -0.14
N MET A 56 18.09 -38.46 -1.39
CA MET A 56 18.23 -39.87 -1.80
C MET A 56 16.93 -40.71 -1.64
N GLU A 57 16.56 -41.38 -2.74
CA GLU A 57 15.49 -42.38 -2.88
C GLU A 57 14.04 -41.94 -2.61
N ASP A 58 13.60 -40.88 -3.31
CA ASP A 58 12.20 -40.80 -3.77
C ASP A 58 12.07 -41.70 -5.00
N THR A 59 11.49 -42.89 -4.82
CA THR A 59 11.41 -43.95 -5.85
C THR A 59 10.15 -43.90 -6.72
N ARG A 60 9.33 -42.84 -6.55
CA ARG A 60 8.12 -42.62 -7.35
C ARG A 60 8.47 -42.33 -8.81
N SER A 61 7.59 -42.77 -9.70
CA SER A 61 7.69 -42.46 -11.13
C SER A 61 7.52 -40.95 -11.38
N VAL A 62 8.04 -40.46 -12.52
CA VAL A 62 7.93 -39.04 -12.88
C VAL A 62 6.45 -38.65 -13.07
N GLU A 63 5.65 -39.60 -13.57
CA GLU A 63 4.20 -39.51 -13.69
C GLU A 63 3.49 -39.36 -12.33
N GLU A 64 3.88 -40.12 -11.30
CA GLU A 64 3.32 -39.99 -9.94
C GLU A 64 3.69 -38.66 -9.28
N ILE A 65 4.93 -38.18 -9.50
CA ILE A 65 5.36 -36.87 -9.00
C ILE A 65 4.52 -35.78 -9.68
N LEU A 66 4.37 -35.81 -11.01
CA LEU A 66 3.57 -34.86 -11.77
C LEU A 66 2.07 -34.93 -11.40
N ALA A 67 1.51 -36.12 -11.15
CA ALA A 67 0.13 -36.31 -10.71
C ALA A 67 -0.12 -35.86 -9.25
N SER A 68 0.93 -35.79 -8.42
CA SER A 68 0.84 -35.29 -7.04
C SER A 68 0.85 -33.76 -6.94
N ILE A 69 1.22 -33.05 -8.01
CA ILE A 69 1.14 -31.59 -8.08
C ILE A 69 -0.32 -31.21 -8.40
N PRO A 70 -1.03 -30.46 -7.52
CA PRO A 70 -2.38 -30.02 -7.84
C PRO A 70 -2.34 -29.11 -9.08
N PRO A 71 -3.33 -29.22 -10.00
CA PRO A 71 -3.34 -28.41 -11.21
C PRO A 71 -3.31 -26.91 -10.84
N PRO A 72 -2.58 -26.08 -11.59
CA PRO A 72 -2.47 -24.66 -11.28
C PRO A 72 -3.87 -24.03 -11.21
N PRO A 73 -4.16 -23.21 -10.19
CA PRO A 73 -5.47 -22.60 -10.05
C PRO A 73 -5.80 -21.80 -11.30
N LEU A 74 -7.04 -21.93 -11.78
CA LEU A 74 -7.52 -21.20 -12.97
C LEU A 74 -7.16 -19.71 -12.84
N PRO A 75 -6.60 -19.08 -13.90
CA PRO A 75 -6.20 -17.68 -13.84
C PRO A 75 -7.33 -16.80 -13.30
N ALA A 76 -7.03 -16.00 -12.27
CA ALA A 76 -8.05 -15.20 -11.57
C ALA A 76 -8.81 -14.21 -12.49
N MET A 77 -8.30 -13.98 -13.71
CA MET A 77 -8.99 -13.26 -14.79
C MET A 77 -8.92 -14.05 -16.10
N MET A 78 -9.65 -15.17 -16.20
CA MET A 78 -10.01 -15.76 -17.48
C MET A 78 -11.12 -14.92 -18.13
N ASN A 79 -10.76 -13.81 -18.76
CA ASN A 79 -11.69 -13.11 -19.65
C ASN A 79 -11.95 -14.00 -20.87
N GLU A 80 -13.20 -14.41 -21.07
CA GLU A 80 -13.67 -14.99 -22.32
C GLU A 80 -13.42 -14.01 -23.48
N ARG A 81 -13.24 -14.50 -24.71
CA ARG A 81 -13.04 -13.61 -25.87
C ARG A 81 -14.29 -12.75 -26.04
N GLY A 82 -14.12 -11.42 -25.98
CA GLY A 82 -15.24 -10.47 -25.97
C GLY A 82 -15.74 -10.04 -24.58
N ALA A 83 -15.19 -10.56 -23.48
CA ALA A 83 -15.58 -10.12 -22.13
C ALA A 83 -15.00 -8.72 -21.80
N PRO A 84 -15.83 -7.75 -21.37
CA PRO A 84 -15.39 -6.36 -21.19
C PRO A 84 -14.42 -6.20 -20.01
N ARG A 85 -13.23 -5.67 -20.28
CA ARG A 85 -12.19 -5.40 -19.26
C ARG A 85 -11.98 -3.91 -19.01
N LEU A 86 -11.45 -3.56 -17.84
CA LEU A 86 -11.10 -2.18 -17.52
C LEU A 86 -9.74 -1.81 -18.13
N MET A 87 -9.67 -0.61 -18.71
CA MET A 87 -8.47 0.01 -19.27
C MET A 87 -8.28 1.40 -18.68
N ILE A 88 -7.03 1.77 -18.36
CA ILE A 88 -6.67 3.18 -18.09
C ILE A 88 -6.39 3.86 -19.43
N THR A 89 -7.04 4.98 -19.70
CA THR A 89 -6.86 5.72 -20.97
C THR A 89 -5.73 6.73 -20.87
N HIS A 90 -5.70 7.51 -19.78
CA HIS A 90 -4.69 8.51 -19.48
C HIS A 90 -4.71 8.84 -17.97
N ILE A 91 -3.66 9.51 -17.51
CA ILE A 91 -3.54 10.05 -16.15
C ILE A 91 -3.30 11.56 -16.26
N VAL A 92 -4.02 12.35 -15.47
CA VAL A 92 -3.83 13.79 -15.36
C VAL A 92 -3.12 14.06 -14.04
N ASN A 93 -1.90 14.58 -14.11
CA ASN A 93 -1.12 15.01 -12.95
C ASN A 93 -1.17 16.53 -12.84
N GLU A 94 -1.67 17.06 -11.73
CA GLU A 94 -1.61 18.49 -11.43
C GLU A 94 -0.69 18.74 -10.23
N ASN A 95 0.40 19.48 -10.46
CA ASN A 95 1.34 19.90 -9.41
C ASN A 95 1.92 18.74 -8.58
N PHE A 96 2.17 17.57 -9.20
CA PHE A 96 2.58 16.33 -8.51
C PHE A 96 4.08 16.03 -8.70
N LYS A 97 4.86 16.01 -7.61
CA LYS A 97 6.31 15.75 -7.57
C LYS A 97 7.12 16.56 -8.60
N SER A 98 7.49 15.96 -9.73
CA SER A 98 8.24 16.62 -10.82
C SER A 98 7.35 17.33 -11.84
N TYR A 99 6.03 17.12 -11.79
CA TYR A 99 5.07 17.65 -12.76
C TYR A 99 4.52 18.98 -12.26
N ALA A 100 5.04 20.09 -12.79
CA ALA A 100 4.52 21.43 -12.56
C ALA A 100 3.29 21.70 -13.44
N GLY A 101 2.28 22.37 -12.88
CA GLY A 101 1.00 22.61 -13.58
C GLY A 101 0.26 21.31 -13.90
N ARG A 102 -0.64 21.37 -14.89
CA ARG A 102 -1.43 20.22 -15.37
C ARG A 102 -0.70 19.52 -16.51
N GLN A 103 -0.31 18.26 -16.29
CA GLN A 103 0.41 17.40 -17.22
C GLN A 103 -0.45 16.17 -17.53
N ILE A 104 -0.62 15.84 -18.81
CA ILE A 104 -1.39 14.67 -19.26
C ILE A 104 -0.43 13.56 -19.68
N LEU A 105 -0.61 12.38 -19.09
CA LEU A 105 0.17 11.18 -19.32
C LEU A 105 -0.68 10.16 -20.07
N GLY A 106 -0.47 10.04 -21.38
CA GLY A 106 -1.21 9.14 -22.26
C GLY A 106 -1.26 9.65 -23.71
N PRO A 107 -2.06 9.00 -24.58
CA PRO A 107 -2.89 7.84 -24.29
C PRO A 107 -2.05 6.58 -23.98
N PHE A 108 -2.57 5.71 -23.12
CA PHE A 108 -2.02 4.37 -22.92
C PHE A 108 -2.59 3.38 -23.94
N HIS A 109 -1.80 2.35 -24.30
CA HIS A 109 -2.24 1.27 -25.17
C HIS A 109 -3.18 0.30 -24.44
N ASN A 110 -4.10 -0.34 -25.16
CA ASN A 110 -5.05 -1.31 -24.57
C ASN A 110 -4.36 -2.51 -23.90
N ARG A 111 -3.24 -2.99 -24.46
CA ARG A 111 -2.54 -4.21 -24.01
C ARG A 111 -1.29 -3.93 -23.16
N PHE A 112 -0.34 -3.13 -23.65
CA PHE A 112 0.94 -2.90 -23.00
C PHE A 112 1.54 -1.53 -23.35
N SER A 113 2.11 -0.81 -22.38
CA SER A 113 2.66 0.54 -22.57
C SER A 113 4.04 0.68 -21.92
N CYS A 114 5.06 1.09 -22.69
CA CYS A 114 6.40 1.38 -22.19
C CYS A 114 6.55 2.84 -21.74
N ILE A 115 7.27 3.06 -20.63
CA ILE A 115 7.62 4.39 -20.11
C ILE A 115 9.14 4.56 -20.19
N ILE A 116 9.63 5.34 -21.16
CA ILE A 116 11.06 5.50 -21.49
C ILE A 116 11.47 6.98 -21.40
N GLY A 117 12.76 7.27 -21.19
CA GLY A 117 13.31 8.63 -21.10
C GLY A 117 14.57 8.73 -20.23
N PRO A 118 15.31 9.85 -20.25
CA PRO A 118 16.62 10.01 -19.59
C PRO A 118 16.55 9.96 -18.06
N HIS A 119 17.68 9.71 -17.38
CA HIS A 119 17.71 9.68 -15.91
C HIS A 119 17.19 11.00 -15.31
N GLY A 120 16.49 10.94 -14.17
CA GLY A 120 15.86 12.11 -13.55
C GLY A 120 14.52 12.58 -14.17
N SER A 121 14.13 12.11 -15.37
CA SER A 121 12.95 12.60 -16.13
C SER A 121 11.55 12.28 -15.55
N GLY A 122 11.42 12.07 -14.24
CA GLY A 122 10.14 11.85 -13.57
C GLY A 122 9.44 10.51 -13.82
N LYS A 123 9.92 9.61 -14.70
CA LYS A 123 9.25 8.32 -15.04
C LYS A 123 8.67 7.54 -13.85
N SER A 124 9.43 7.36 -12.77
CA SER A 124 8.97 6.61 -11.60
C SER A 124 7.95 7.38 -10.74
N ASN A 125 7.83 8.71 -10.92
CA ASN A 125 6.73 9.49 -10.38
C ASN A 125 5.39 9.17 -11.06
N ILE A 126 5.37 8.62 -12.28
CA ILE A 126 4.11 8.13 -12.90
C ILE A 126 3.54 6.97 -12.07
N ILE A 127 4.38 6.02 -11.69
CA ILE A 127 4.01 4.92 -10.78
C ILE A 127 3.59 5.51 -9.43
N ASP A 128 4.35 6.44 -8.85
CA ASP A 128 3.94 7.13 -7.60
C ASP A 128 2.59 7.85 -7.72
N SER A 129 2.21 8.35 -8.91
CA SER A 129 0.93 9.01 -9.18
C SER A 129 -0.22 8.00 -9.12
N MET A 130 -0.07 6.85 -9.77
CA MET A 130 -1.00 5.71 -9.65
C MET A 130 -1.11 5.25 -8.19
N LEU A 131 0.02 5.08 -7.49
CA LEU A 131 0.03 4.64 -6.09
C LEU A 131 -0.65 5.62 -5.15
N PHE A 132 -0.56 6.92 -5.44
CA PHE A 132 -1.26 7.97 -4.71
C PHE A 132 -2.78 7.85 -4.89
N VAL A 133 -3.29 7.68 -6.11
CA VAL A 133 -4.73 7.52 -6.36
C VAL A 133 -5.27 6.18 -5.84
N PHE A 134 -4.50 5.11 -5.91
CA PHE A 134 -4.84 3.81 -5.29
C PHE A 134 -4.75 3.81 -3.76
N GLY A 135 -4.40 4.94 -3.13
CA GLY A 135 -4.54 5.12 -1.68
C GLY A 135 -3.42 4.56 -0.83
N TYR A 136 -2.28 4.17 -1.43
CA TYR A 136 -1.16 3.65 -0.66
C TYR A 136 -0.59 4.66 0.35
N ARG A 137 0.01 4.14 1.43
CA ARG A 137 0.72 4.94 2.42
C ARG A 137 1.92 5.64 1.78
N ALA A 138 2.19 6.88 2.19
CA ALA A 138 3.26 7.71 1.60
C ALA A 138 4.63 7.02 1.52
N GLN A 139 4.95 6.13 2.47
CA GLN A 139 6.13 5.27 2.46
C GLN A 139 6.25 4.43 1.16
N LYS A 140 5.17 3.77 0.69
CA LYS A 140 5.13 3.04 -0.58
C LYS A 140 5.23 3.97 -1.80
N ILE A 141 4.81 5.23 -1.66
CA ILE A 141 4.95 6.33 -2.65
C ILE A 141 6.34 7.02 -2.51
N ARG A 142 7.29 6.38 -1.81
CA ARG A 142 8.67 6.85 -1.63
C ARG A 142 8.75 8.28 -1.07
N SER A 143 7.89 8.61 -0.10
CA SER A 143 7.73 9.97 0.44
C SER A 143 7.35 9.98 1.93
N LYS A 144 7.86 10.95 2.70
CA LYS A 144 7.69 10.98 4.17
C LYS A 144 6.31 11.49 4.62
N LYS A 145 5.69 12.39 3.86
CA LYS A 145 4.36 13.01 4.14
C LYS A 145 3.64 13.29 2.81
N LEU A 146 2.31 13.39 2.83
CA LEU A 146 1.53 13.72 1.60
C LEU A 146 1.85 15.11 1.06
N SER A 147 2.18 16.08 1.92
CA SER A 147 2.59 17.43 1.51
C SER A 147 3.92 17.47 0.73
N VAL A 148 4.72 16.40 0.75
CA VAL A 148 5.95 16.25 -0.07
C VAL A 148 5.63 15.72 -1.49
N LEU A 149 4.38 15.32 -1.75
CA LEU A 149 3.91 14.98 -3.10
C LEU A 149 3.56 16.22 -3.93
N ILE A 150 3.38 17.38 -3.29
CA ILE A 150 3.11 18.65 -3.96
C ILE A 150 4.41 19.15 -4.58
N HIS A 151 4.35 19.56 -5.85
CA HIS A 151 5.47 20.12 -6.59
C HIS A 151 6.00 21.39 -5.89
N SER A 152 7.31 21.56 -5.91
CA SER A 152 7.99 22.76 -5.41
C SER A 152 9.22 23.01 -6.28
N SER A 153 9.25 24.16 -6.95
CA SER A 153 10.39 24.65 -7.73
C SER A 153 10.52 26.17 -7.53
N GLU A 154 11.64 26.74 -7.95
CA GLU A 154 11.90 28.18 -7.87
C GLU A 154 10.85 29.01 -8.64
N THR A 155 10.33 28.47 -9.76
CA THR A 155 9.27 29.07 -10.57
C THR A 155 7.87 28.85 -9.97
N HIS A 156 7.61 27.67 -9.40
CA HIS A 156 6.32 27.29 -8.82
C HIS A 156 6.43 27.11 -7.31
N GLN A 157 6.81 28.19 -6.62
CA GLN A 157 6.83 28.23 -5.17
C GLN A 157 5.40 28.31 -4.64
N ASN A 158 5.18 27.75 -3.45
CA ASN A 158 3.94 27.90 -2.69
C ASN A 158 2.63 27.37 -3.32
N LEU A 159 2.70 26.31 -4.13
CA LEU A 159 1.51 25.55 -4.53
C LEU A 159 0.74 25.00 -3.30
N ALA A 160 -0.58 25.19 -3.26
CA ALA A 160 -1.41 24.86 -2.09
C ALA A 160 -1.77 23.37 -1.99
N SER A 161 -1.92 22.71 -3.15
CA SER A 161 -2.35 21.33 -3.29
C SER A 161 -1.80 20.72 -4.59
N CYS A 162 -1.83 19.39 -4.66
CA CYS A 162 -1.65 18.62 -5.88
C CYS A 162 -2.86 17.69 -6.10
N THR A 163 -3.19 17.42 -7.36
CA THR A 163 -4.26 16.50 -7.76
C THR A 163 -3.71 15.48 -8.75
N VAL A 164 -4.17 14.23 -8.65
CA VAL A 164 -3.93 13.20 -9.67
C VAL A 164 -5.26 12.56 -10.02
N GLU A 165 -5.55 12.45 -11.32
CA GLU A 165 -6.77 11.87 -11.88
C GLU A 165 -6.40 10.66 -12.76
N VAL A 166 -6.95 9.49 -12.49
CA VAL A 166 -6.80 8.30 -13.34
C VAL A 166 -8.11 8.07 -14.09
N HIS A 167 -8.06 8.11 -15.41
CA HIS A 167 -9.24 7.94 -16.28
C HIS A 167 -9.35 6.49 -16.75
N PHE A 168 -10.48 5.86 -16.44
CA PHE A 168 -10.78 4.48 -16.78
C PHE A 168 -11.92 4.41 -17.80
N GLN A 169 -11.91 3.36 -18.63
CA GLN A 169 -13.02 2.96 -19.48
C GLN A 169 -13.11 1.43 -19.53
N LYS A 170 -14.29 0.87 -19.87
CA LYS A 170 -14.39 -0.55 -20.24
C LYS A 170 -14.20 -0.70 -21.74
N ILE A 171 -13.37 -1.66 -22.13
CA ILE A 171 -13.15 -2.04 -23.52
C ILE A 171 -13.51 -3.50 -23.73
N VAL A 172 -13.95 -3.83 -24.94
CA VAL A 172 -14.08 -5.19 -25.45
C VAL A 172 -13.02 -5.35 -26.53
N ASP A 173 -12.03 -6.22 -26.30
CA ASP A 173 -11.03 -6.54 -27.33
C ASP A 173 -11.67 -7.32 -28.48
N LYS A 174 -11.27 -6.98 -29.71
CA LYS A 174 -11.55 -7.74 -30.92
C LYS A 174 -10.32 -8.57 -31.31
N ASP A 175 -10.48 -9.34 -32.38
CA ASP A 175 -9.36 -9.81 -33.19
C ASP A 175 -8.59 -8.61 -33.80
N GLU A 176 -7.32 -8.82 -34.15
CA GLU A 176 -6.43 -7.82 -34.79
C GLU A 176 -6.21 -6.50 -34.00
N ASP A 177 -6.04 -6.61 -32.67
CA ASP A 177 -5.63 -5.53 -31.72
C ASP A 177 -6.63 -4.37 -31.52
N ASP A 178 -7.68 -4.26 -32.33
CA ASP A 178 -8.77 -3.30 -32.16
C ASP A 178 -9.61 -3.56 -30.89
N TYR A 179 -10.35 -2.54 -30.44
CA TYR A 179 -11.22 -2.63 -29.27
C TYR A 179 -12.42 -1.67 -29.34
N ASP A 180 -13.61 -2.16 -28.97
CA ASP A 180 -14.77 -1.30 -28.78
C ASP A 180 -14.78 -0.72 -27.36
N VAL A 181 -15.00 0.59 -27.24
CA VAL A 181 -15.22 1.26 -25.94
C VAL A 181 -16.70 1.14 -25.58
N LEU A 182 -17.00 0.53 -24.43
CA LEU A 182 -18.38 0.38 -23.96
C LEU A 182 -18.96 1.77 -23.61
N PRO A 183 -20.04 2.25 -24.28
CA PRO A 183 -20.57 3.59 -24.05
C PRO A 183 -21.08 3.75 -22.61
N GLY A 184 -20.87 4.93 -22.03
CA GLY A 184 -21.23 5.21 -20.64
C GLY A 184 -20.34 4.53 -19.57
N SER A 185 -19.34 3.73 -19.96
CA SER A 185 -18.44 3.04 -19.01
C SER A 185 -17.28 3.88 -18.49
N GLN A 186 -17.13 5.12 -18.98
CA GLN A 186 -16.02 6.00 -18.62
C GLN A 186 -16.23 6.60 -17.23
N PHE A 187 -15.20 6.51 -16.38
CA PHE A 187 -15.16 7.18 -15.08
C PHE A 187 -13.72 7.59 -14.75
N HIS A 188 -13.54 8.59 -13.89
CA HIS A 188 -12.23 8.93 -13.36
C HIS A 188 -12.23 8.90 -11.83
N VAL A 189 -11.12 8.43 -11.26
CA VAL A 189 -10.85 8.54 -9.82
C VAL A 189 -9.77 9.58 -9.65
N ALA A 190 -10.11 10.67 -8.97
CA ALA A 190 -9.18 11.75 -8.63
C ALA A 190 -8.87 11.72 -7.13
N ARG A 191 -7.61 12.01 -6.78
CA ARG A 191 -7.18 12.27 -5.41
C ARG A 191 -6.43 13.59 -5.35
N SER A 192 -6.80 14.44 -4.41
CA SER A 192 -6.06 15.68 -4.10
C SER A 192 -5.42 15.59 -2.72
N ALA A 193 -4.23 16.17 -2.55
CA ALA A 193 -3.56 16.35 -1.27
C ALA A 193 -3.17 17.81 -1.06
N TYR A 194 -3.24 18.26 0.19
CA TYR A 194 -3.03 19.65 0.60
C TYR A 194 -1.83 19.76 1.55
N ARG A 195 -1.28 20.97 1.76
CA ARG A 195 -0.06 21.16 2.58
C ARG A 195 -0.21 20.79 4.06
N ASP A 196 -1.43 20.81 4.59
CA ASP A 196 -1.75 20.34 5.95
C ASP A 196 -1.55 18.82 6.13
N GLY A 197 -1.41 18.08 5.02
CA GLY A 197 -1.31 16.62 5.00
C GLY A 197 -2.64 15.90 4.87
N SER A 198 -3.75 16.62 4.72
CA SER A 198 -5.06 16.05 4.38
C SER A 198 -5.10 15.58 2.91
N SER A 199 -6.06 14.71 2.59
CA SER A 199 -6.35 14.35 1.21
C SER A 199 -7.83 14.04 1.01
N SER A 200 -8.35 14.34 -0.18
CA SER A 200 -9.74 14.11 -0.59
C SER A 200 -9.77 13.27 -1.87
N TYR A 201 -10.75 12.36 -1.96
CA TYR A 201 -11.05 11.63 -3.19
C TYR A 201 -12.30 12.20 -3.85
N ASN A 202 -12.26 12.30 -5.17
CA ASN A 202 -13.43 12.58 -6.01
C ASN A 202 -13.55 11.45 -7.04
N ILE A 203 -14.77 11.00 -7.33
CA ILE A 203 -15.07 10.08 -8.43
C ILE A 203 -16.00 10.81 -9.39
N SER A 204 -15.60 10.99 -10.64
CA SER A 204 -16.37 11.74 -11.65
C SER A 204 -16.87 13.10 -11.13
N GLY A 205 -15.97 13.88 -10.51
CA GLY A 205 -16.26 15.16 -9.84
C GLY A 205 -16.90 15.08 -8.44
N CYS A 206 -17.57 13.98 -8.08
CA CYS A 206 -18.26 13.83 -6.80
C CYS A 206 -17.31 13.42 -5.67
N ARG A 207 -17.23 14.19 -4.58
CA ARG A 207 -16.41 13.86 -3.40
C ARG A 207 -16.87 12.56 -2.74
N LYS A 208 -15.94 11.65 -2.46
CA LYS A 208 -16.18 10.29 -1.96
C LYS A 208 -15.19 9.88 -0.88
N SER A 209 -15.55 8.86 -0.10
CA SER A 209 -14.66 8.24 0.88
C SER A 209 -13.73 7.21 0.22
N PHE A 210 -12.57 6.94 0.83
CA PHE A 210 -11.67 5.89 0.34
C PHE A 210 -12.33 4.49 0.34
N LYS A 211 -13.27 4.23 1.25
CA LYS A 211 -14.03 2.97 1.28
C LYS A 211 -14.90 2.79 0.04
N GLU A 212 -15.57 3.85 -0.41
CA GLU A 212 -16.37 3.84 -1.65
C GLU A 212 -15.49 3.72 -2.90
N VAL A 213 -14.35 4.44 -2.94
CA VAL A 213 -13.35 4.33 -4.03
C VAL A 213 -12.82 2.90 -4.12
N GLY A 214 -12.42 2.31 -3.00
CA GLY A 214 -11.95 0.93 -2.94
C GLY A 214 -13.03 -0.08 -3.32
N ALA A 215 -14.29 0.13 -2.90
CA ALA A 215 -15.41 -0.72 -3.32
C ALA A 215 -15.67 -0.65 -4.84
N LEU A 216 -15.62 0.54 -5.44
CA LEU A 216 -15.77 0.73 -6.89
C LEU A 216 -14.60 0.07 -7.65
N LEU A 217 -13.37 0.20 -7.17
CA LEU A 217 -12.20 -0.42 -7.81
C LEU A 217 -12.25 -1.96 -7.69
N ARG A 218 -12.59 -2.51 -6.51
CA ARG A 218 -12.79 -3.95 -6.33
C ARG A 218 -13.94 -4.49 -7.19
N SER A 219 -15.04 -3.76 -7.37
CA SER A 219 -16.13 -4.15 -8.28
C SER A 219 -15.74 -4.12 -9.77
N HIS A 220 -14.53 -3.66 -10.09
CA HIS A 220 -13.93 -3.69 -11.43
C HIS A 220 -12.69 -4.60 -11.50
N GLY A 221 -12.47 -5.47 -10.49
CA GLY A 221 -11.35 -6.41 -10.44
C GLY A 221 -10.03 -5.83 -9.92
N ILE A 222 -9.98 -4.55 -9.56
CA ILE A 222 -8.79 -3.92 -8.95
C ILE A 222 -8.87 -4.11 -7.43
N ASP A 223 -8.20 -5.15 -6.92
CA ASP A 223 -7.93 -5.25 -5.49
C ASP A 223 -6.82 -4.26 -5.08
N LEU A 224 -7.02 -3.60 -3.95
CA LEU A 224 -6.08 -2.66 -3.33
C LEU A 224 -5.37 -3.25 -2.11
N ASP A 225 -5.93 -4.30 -1.52
CA ASP A 225 -5.45 -4.89 -0.28
C ASP A 225 -4.22 -5.77 -0.54
N HIS A 226 -4.28 -6.63 -1.56
CA HIS A 226 -3.15 -7.42 -2.02
C HIS A 226 -2.43 -6.73 -3.18
N ASN A 227 -1.12 -6.53 -3.05
CA ASN A 227 -0.26 -5.85 -4.03
C ASN A 227 -0.01 -6.64 -5.35
N ARG A 228 -0.91 -7.56 -5.75
CA ARG A 228 -0.74 -8.51 -6.87
C ARG A 228 -0.56 -7.85 -8.25
N PHE A 229 -1.00 -6.59 -8.41
CA PHE A 229 -0.85 -5.83 -9.66
C PHE A 229 0.42 -4.96 -9.72
N LEU A 230 1.23 -4.90 -8.65
CA LEU A 230 2.33 -3.95 -8.53
C LEU A 230 3.67 -4.63 -8.23
N ILE A 231 4.37 -5.02 -9.29
CA ILE A 231 5.76 -5.49 -9.22
C ILE A 231 6.68 -4.26 -9.26
N LEU A 232 7.30 -3.91 -8.13
CA LEU A 232 8.36 -2.90 -8.07
C LEU A 232 9.73 -3.59 -8.08
N GLN A 233 10.74 -2.90 -8.63
CA GLN A 233 12.14 -3.37 -8.61
C GLN A 233 12.69 -3.54 -7.17
N VAL A 234 12.05 -2.91 -6.17
CA VAL A 234 12.41 -3.02 -4.73
C VAL A 234 11.72 -4.20 -4.03
N SER A 235 10.66 -4.79 -4.62
CA SER A 235 9.98 -5.97 -4.03
C SER A 235 10.66 -7.31 -4.36
N VAL A 236 11.65 -7.33 -5.26
CA VAL A 236 12.37 -8.55 -5.66
C VAL A 236 13.09 -9.23 -4.48
N PRO A 237 13.93 -8.56 -3.66
CA PRO A 237 14.57 -9.21 -2.51
C PRO A 237 13.55 -9.74 -1.49
N PHE A 238 12.51 -8.97 -1.17
CA PHE A 238 11.51 -9.37 -0.16
C PHE A 238 10.70 -10.63 -0.56
N ILE A 239 10.65 -10.97 -1.85
CA ILE A 239 10.03 -12.23 -2.31
C ILE A 239 11.01 -13.40 -2.18
N ALA A 240 12.33 -13.18 -2.34
CA ALA A 240 13.35 -14.20 -2.09
C ALA A 240 13.58 -14.45 -0.59
N ASP A 241 13.53 -13.39 0.23
CA ASP A 241 13.71 -13.47 1.69
C ASP A 241 12.59 -14.31 2.37
N ALA A 242 11.43 -14.42 1.74
CA ALA A 242 10.24 -15.09 2.28
C ALA A 242 10.39 -16.62 2.45
N GLU A 243 11.31 -17.26 1.73
CA GLU A 243 11.63 -18.70 1.87
C GLU A 243 12.96 -18.95 2.58
N CYS A 244 13.75 -17.90 2.87
CA CYS A 244 15.16 -18.06 3.25
C CYS A 244 15.46 -18.03 4.76
N PHE A 245 14.46 -17.85 5.63
CA PHE A 245 14.62 -17.76 7.09
C PHE A 245 13.99 -18.93 7.87
N SER A 246 14.23 -20.17 7.42
CA SER A 246 13.85 -21.38 8.17
C SER A 246 14.98 -22.43 8.32
N ASN A 247 16.25 -22.05 8.12
CA ASN A 247 17.44 -22.89 8.39
C ASN A 247 18.70 -22.02 8.65
N ILE A 248 18.83 -21.51 9.88
CA ILE A 248 20.10 -21.19 10.56
C ILE A 248 19.95 -21.70 12.00
#